data_AF-A0AAE4D176-F1
#
_entry.id   AF-A0AAE4D176-F1
#
_cell.length_a   1.000
_cell.length_b   1.000
_cell.length_c   1.000
_cell.angle_alpha   90.00
_cell.angle_beta   90.00
_cell.angle_gamma   90.00
#
_symmetry.space_group_name_H-M   'P 1'
#
loop_
_entity.id
_entity.type
_entity.pdbx_description
1 polymer ?
#
loop_
_entity_poly.entity_id
_entity_poly.type
_entity_poly.pdbx_seq_one_letter_code
_entity_poly.pdbx_strand_id
1 'polypeptide(L)'
;MRGRYVHQIWQADPAIYAPPRYRRACAYDAFVPEPVADAEYALSGDVAGVVSDAEKAIADLNRESGPALMPLARLLLRTESIASSKVEGLQLDARSLARAEANQETGRKVGASAAEILANIDAMQLSIERAADLRGVRPVDFLDIHRVLMERAPNSEIAGQFRSSQNWIGGNDYNPCGAAFVPPPPEEVARLLDDLCAFVGDVTLPPLMQAAIAHAQFETVHPFADGNGRTGRALVQVVLRRRGLTPAFVPPISVVLARDKDRYLRGLTAFREDRVSEWVELFAAATAEAAQLAARYAGWVGELQETWRERLREHASPRADAAAWSLIAVLPAHPVITVPVAVAATGRTKPAVANAIEQLEEAGILSRLTDSPRNRAWEADGLLDLIVGLEAGVAA
;
A
#
# COMPACT_ATOMS: atom_id res chain seq x y z
N MET A 1 -11.05 -21.11 -7.92
CA MET A 1 -11.20 -21.55 -6.57
C MET A 1 -12.51 -22.27 -6.55
N ARG A 2 -12.48 -23.52 -6.16
CA ARG A 2 -13.72 -24.23 -5.88
C ARG A 2 -14.42 -23.58 -4.68
N GLY A 3 -15.72 -23.67 -4.67
CA GLY A 3 -16.55 -23.05 -3.65
C GLY A 3 -18.00 -23.44 -3.87
N ARG A 4 -18.85 -23.00 -2.95
CA ARG A 4 -20.29 -23.24 -3.01
C ARG A 4 -21.05 -21.94 -2.89
N TYR A 5 -22.15 -21.83 -3.61
CA TYR A 5 -23.12 -20.76 -3.39
C TYR A 5 -24.09 -21.15 -2.28
N VAL A 6 -24.34 -20.21 -1.37
CA VAL A 6 -25.33 -20.34 -0.30
C VAL A 6 -26.43 -19.34 -0.58
N HIS A 7 -27.64 -19.87 -0.75
CA HIS A 7 -28.81 -19.05 -1.00
C HIS A 7 -29.26 -18.36 0.29
N GLN A 8 -29.48 -17.05 0.23
CA GLN A 8 -29.88 -16.21 1.35
C GLN A 8 -31.02 -15.26 0.95
N ILE A 9 -31.76 -14.78 1.95
CA ILE A 9 -32.82 -13.78 1.76
C ILE A 9 -32.47 -12.53 2.54
N TRP A 10 -32.25 -11.43 1.83
CA TRP A 10 -32.13 -10.11 2.44
C TRP A 10 -33.50 -9.69 2.95
N GLN A 11 -33.58 -9.34 4.23
CA GLN A 11 -34.85 -8.99 4.86
C GLN A 11 -35.27 -7.59 4.45
N ALA A 12 -36.58 -7.39 4.30
CA ALA A 12 -37.13 -6.07 4.06
C ALA A 12 -36.91 -5.19 5.30
N ASP A 13 -36.29 -4.04 5.11
CA ASP A 13 -36.20 -3.02 6.14
C ASP A 13 -36.91 -1.74 5.65
N PRO A 14 -38.13 -1.46 6.14
CA PRO A 14 -38.86 -0.27 5.75
C PRO A 14 -38.27 1.02 6.34
N ALA A 15 -37.40 0.93 7.35
CA ALA A 15 -36.80 2.05 8.05
C ALA A 15 -35.55 2.60 7.35
N ILE A 16 -34.92 1.86 6.43
CA ILE A 16 -33.75 2.37 5.71
C ILE A 16 -34.11 3.54 4.80
N TYR A 17 -33.21 4.52 4.74
CA TYR A 17 -33.29 5.63 3.79
C TYR A 17 -32.84 5.18 2.39
N ALA A 18 -33.68 4.42 1.69
CA ALA A 18 -33.43 3.91 0.34
C ALA A 18 -34.65 4.11 -0.59
N PRO A 19 -34.49 4.12 -1.93
CA PRO A 19 -35.62 4.03 -2.86
C PRO A 19 -36.55 2.83 -2.57
N PRO A 20 -37.88 2.92 -2.80
CA PRO A 20 -38.84 1.85 -2.44
C PRO A 20 -38.51 0.47 -3.01
N ARG A 21 -37.85 0.41 -4.18
CA ARG A 21 -37.42 -0.84 -4.81
C ARG A 21 -36.36 -1.60 -4.01
N TYR A 22 -35.55 -0.92 -3.20
CA TYR A 22 -34.47 -1.52 -2.42
C TYR A 22 -34.85 -1.83 -0.96
N ARG A 23 -36.03 -1.40 -0.50
CA ARG A 23 -36.55 -1.72 0.85
C ARG A 23 -37.25 -3.07 0.93
N ARG A 24 -37.43 -3.75 -0.21
CA ARG A 24 -38.11 -5.03 -0.30
C ARG A 24 -37.13 -6.17 -0.03
N ALA A 25 -37.65 -7.27 0.49
CA ALA A 25 -36.88 -8.50 0.59
C ALA A 25 -36.47 -8.97 -0.80
N CYS A 26 -35.28 -9.54 -0.90
CA CYS A 26 -34.78 -10.09 -2.16
C CYS A 26 -33.81 -11.24 -1.88
N ALA A 27 -33.83 -12.22 -2.79
CA ALA A 27 -32.94 -13.36 -2.71
C ALA A 27 -31.59 -13.02 -3.36
N TYR A 28 -30.52 -13.57 -2.80
CA TYR A 28 -29.16 -13.44 -3.33
C TYR A 28 -28.35 -14.70 -2.99
N ASP A 29 -27.29 -14.95 -3.76
CA ASP A 29 -26.39 -16.06 -3.53
C ASP A 29 -25.04 -15.54 -3.03
N ALA A 30 -24.64 -15.98 -1.83
CA ALA A 30 -23.33 -15.70 -1.26
C ALA A 30 -22.33 -16.80 -1.63
N PHE A 31 -21.15 -16.43 -2.10
CA PHE A 31 -20.10 -17.39 -2.46
C PHE A 31 -19.24 -17.73 -1.24
N VAL A 32 -19.17 -19.01 -0.88
CA VAL A 32 -18.28 -19.53 0.17
C VAL A 32 -17.12 -20.27 -0.50
N PRO A 33 -15.89 -19.73 -0.46
CA PRO A 33 -14.72 -20.40 -1.04
C PRO A 33 -14.37 -21.67 -0.26
N GLU A 34 -13.76 -22.63 -0.94
CA GLU A 34 -13.07 -23.73 -0.28
C GLU A 34 -11.86 -23.21 0.54
N PRO A 35 -11.40 -23.97 1.55
CA PRO A 35 -10.13 -23.70 2.24
C PRO A 35 -8.94 -23.64 1.27
N VAL A 36 -7.98 -22.76 1.52
CA VAL A 36 -6.74 -22.62 0.75
C VAL A 36 -5.57 -23.41 1.33
N ALA A 37 -5.56 -23.72 2.63
CA ALA A 37 -4.38 -24.30 3.27
C ALA A 37 -4.04 -25.69 2.75
N ASP A 38 -5.05 -26.53 2.51
CA ASP A 38 -4.90 -27.91 2.06
C ASP A 38 -5.06 -28.06 0.53
N ALA A 39 -5.18 -26.96 -0.20
CA ALA A 39 -5.36 -26.98 -1.64
C ALA A 39 -4.03 -27.27 -2.37
N GLU A 40 -4.08 -28.16 -3.36
CA GLU A 40 -2.94 -28.40 -4.24
C GLU A 40 -2.93 -27.38 -5.38
N TYR A 41 -1.80 -26.70 -5.55
CA TYR A 41 -1.62 -25.73 -6.62
C TYR A 41 -0.55 -26.19 -7.61
N ALA A 42 -0.91 -26.21 -8.89
CA ALA A 42 0.01 -26.47 -9.99
C ALA A 42 0.14 -25.24 -10.88
N LEU A 43 1.36 -24.92 -11.29
CA LEU A 43 1.64 -23.91 -12.30
C LEU A 43 2.03 -24.59 -13.61
N SER A 44 1.55 -24.03 -14.73
CA SER A 44 2.15 -24.33 -16.03
C SER A 44 3.58 -23.77 -16.07
N GLY A 45 4.43 -24.31 -16.96
CA GLY A 45 5.80 -23.84 -17.12
C GLY A 45 5.89 -22.35 -17.45
N ASP A 46 4.97 -21.83 -18.26
CA ASP A 46 4.91 -20.41 -18.63
C ASP A 46 4.63 -19.52 -17.41
N VAL A 47 3.63 -19.86 -16.60
CA VAL A 47 3.29 -19.09 -15.39
C VAL A 47 4.40 -19.17 -14.35
N ALA A 48 5.04 -20.34 -14.20
CA ALA A 48 6.21 -20.48 -13.33
C ALA A 48 7.38 -19.58 -13.79
N GLY A 49 7.57 -19.42 -15.11
CA GLY A 49 8.52 -18.48 -15.68
C GLY A 49 8.21 -17.02 -15.29
N VAL A 50 6.96 -16.59 -15.42
CA VAL A 50 6.53 -15.23 -15.04
C VAL A 50 6.73 -14.97 -13.54
N VAL A 51 6.41 -15.96 -12.69
CA VAL A 51 6.67 -15.88 -11.24
C VAL A 51 8.17 -15.73 -10.96
N SER A 52 9.00 -16.55 -11.60
CA SER A 52 10.46 -16.48 -11.45
C SER A 52 11.03 -15.13 -11.88
N ASP A 53 10.56 -14.58 -13.00
CA ASP A 53 11.01 -13.27 -13.50
C ASP A 53 10.62 -12.13 -12.55
N ALA A 54 9.42 -12.20 -11.96
CA ALA A 54 8.95 -11.23 -10.99
C ALA A 54 9.74 -11.30 -9.67
N GLU A 55 10.00 -12.50 -9.15
CA GLU A 55 10.84 -12.68 -7.95
C GLU A 55 12.27 -12.19 -8.20
N LYS A 56 12.83 -12.46 -9.39
CA LYS A 56 14.12 -11.92 -9.81
C LYS A 56 14.12 -10.39 -9.87
N ALA A 57 13.09 -9.77 -10.44
CA ALA A 57 13.00 -8.31 -10.51
C ALA A 57 12.96 -7.67 -9.10
N ILE A 58 12.28 -8.29 -8.14
CA ILE A 58 12.30 -7.83 -6.73
C ILE A 58 13.70 -7.99 -6.13
N ALA A 59 14.37 -9.11 -6.38
CA ALA A 59 15.72 -9.35 -5.90
C ALA A 59 16.72 -8.34 -6.50
N ASP A 60 16.59 -8.00 -7.79
CA ASP A 60 17.40 -7.01 -8.48
C ASP A 60 17.19 -5.61 -7.85
N LEU A 61 15.93 -5.18 -7.64
CA LEU A 61 15.60 -3.95 -6.92
C LEU A 61 16.29 -3.86 -5.55
N ASN A 62 16.26 -4.93 -4.76
CA ASN A 62 16.84 -4.96 -3.43
C ASN A 62 18.37 -5.04 -3.44
N ARG A 63 18.98 -5.60 -4.49
CA ARG A 63 20.45 -5.70 -4.63
C ARG A 63 21.07 -4.41 -5.12
N GLU A 64 20.42 -3.74 -6.07
CA GLU A 64 20.93 -2.54 -6.72
C GLU A 64 20.72 -1.28 -5.86
N SER A 65 19.65 -1.26 -5.06
CA SER A 65 19.31 -0.13 -4.19
C SER A 65 20.14 -0.10 -2.90
N GLY A 66 21.48 -0.11 -2.99
CA GLY A 66 22.40 -0.24 -1.84
C GLY A 66 22.16 0.74 -0.66
N PRO A 67 22.92 0.67 0.45
CA PRO A 67 22.61 1.38 1.70
C PRO A 67 22.37 2.90 1.58
N ALA A 68 22.98 3.55 0.59
CA ALA A 68 22.79 4.97 0.29
C ALA A 68 21.33 5.32 -0.09
N LEU A 69 20.60 4.37 -0.67
CA LEU A 69 19.21 4.51 -1.08
C LEU A 69 18.23 3.98 -0.03
N MET A 70 18.67 3.53 1.15
CA MET A 70 17.75 3.06 2.19
C MET A 70 16.59 4.04 2.51
N PRO A 71 16.79 5.37 2.51
CA PRO A 71 15.68 6.33 2.67
C PRO A 71 14.57 6.18 1.60
N LEU A 72 14.91 5.70 0.41
CA LEU A 72 13.96 5.43 -0.67
C LEU A 72 12.99 4.29 -0.35
N ALA A 73 13.37 3.32 0.49
CA ALA A 73 12.47 2.23 0.88
C ALA A 73 11.18 2.77 1.52
N ARG A 74 11.30 3.81 2.35
CA ARG A 74 10.15 4.50 2.95
C ARG A 74 9.29 5.17 1.88
N LEU A 75 9.92 5.73 0.85
CA LEU A 75 9.20 6.38 -0.24
C LEU A 75 8.44 5.40 -1.12
N LEU A 76 9.05 4.28 -1.51
CA LEU A 76 8.36 3.23 -2.27
C LEU A 76 7.16 2.66 -1.50
N LEU A 77 7.29 2.47 -0.19
CA LEU A 77 6.19 2.05 0.67
C LEU A 77 5.06 3.10 0.70
N ARG A 78 5.39 4.39 0.70
CA ARG A 78 4.40 5.46 0.60
C ARG A 78 3.70 5.43 -0.74
N THR A 79 4.44 5.30 -1.83
CA THR A 79 3.85 5.19 -3.18
C THR A 79 2.92 3.99 -3.28
N GLU A 80 3.30 2.84 -2.72
CA GLU A 80 2.43 1.65 -2.61
C GLU A 80 1.12 1.98 -1.86
N SER A 81 1.21 2.66 -0.72
CA SER A 81 0.04 3.03 0.07
C SER A 81 -0.89 4.05 -0.62
N ILE A 82 -0.31 5.06 -1.29
CA ILE A 82 -1.06 6.06 -2.06
C ILE A 82 -1.80 5.38 -3.21
N ALA A 83 -1.10 4.56 -3.99
CA ALA A 83 -1.70 3.83 -5.09
C ALA A 83 -2.76 2.82 -4.60
N SER A 84 -2.51 2.16 -3.47
CA SER A 84 -3.49 1.29 -2.80
C SER A 84 -4.77 2.05 -2.46
N SER A 85 -4.66 3.26 -1.89
CA SER A 85 -5.83 4.11 -1.63
C SER A 85 -6.53 4.57 -2.92
N LYS A 86 -5.77 4.81 -3.99
CA LYS A 86 -6.28 5.19 -5.32
C LYS A 86 -7.18 4.10 -5.93
N VAL A 87 -6.85 2.83 -5.72
CA VAL A 87 -7.69 1.68 -6.16
C VAL A 87 -9.08 1.77 -5.51
N GLU A 88 -9.17 2.24 -4.26
CA GLU A 88 -10.44 2.41 -3.52
C GLU A 88 -11.15 3.73 -3.82
N GLY A 89 -10.63 4.55 -4.75
CA GLY A 89 -11.25 5.81 -5.16
C GLY A 89 -10.81 7.03 -4.36
N LEU A 90 -9.89 6.89 -3.38
CA LEU A 90 -9.28 8.02 -2.70
C LEU A 90 -8.24 8.66 -3.61
N GLN A 91 -8.55 9.83 -4.17
CA GLN A 91 -7.66 10.57 -5.06
C GLN A 91 -7.04 11.75 -4.31
N LEU A 92 -5.71 11.72 -4.14
CA LEU A 92 -4.92 12.84 -3.67
C LEU A 92 -3.56 12.78 -4.37
N ASP A 93 -3.10 13.89 -4.92
CA ASP A 93 -1.78 13.95 -5.53
C ASP A 93 -0.65 13.95 -4.48
N ALA A 94 0.54 13.50 -4.87
CA ALA A 94 1.70 13.40 -3.99
C ALA A 94 2.07 14.72 -3.28
N ARG A 95 1.90 15.87 -3.94
CA ARG A 95 2.23 17.19 -3.38
C ARG A 95 1.22 17.60 -2.31
N SER A 96 -0.07 17.37 -2.55
CA SER A 96 -1.14 17.60 -1.57
C SER A 96 -0.99 16.70 -0.35
N LEU A 97 -0.61 15.43 -0.54
CA LEU A 97 -0.35 14.52 0.57
C LEU A 97 0.89 14.93 1.39
N ALA A 98 1.99 15.28 0.73
CA ALA A 98 3.20 15.72 1.42
C ALA A 98 2.96 17.01 2.23
N ARG A 99 2.14 17.93 1.70
CA ARG A 99 1.68 19.11 2.45
C ARG A 99 0.77 18.74 3.62
N ALA A 100 -0.13 17.78 3.44
CA ALA A 100 -1.01 17.30 4.51
C ALA A 100 -0.24 16.68 5.67
N GLU A 101 0.81 15.90 5.38
CA GLU A 101 1.70 15.35 6.39
C GLU A 101 2.43 16.44 7.17
N ALA A 102 3.06 17.40 6.47
CA ALA A 102 3.71 18.54 7.12
C ALA A 102 2.74 19.37 7.98
N ASN A 103 1.47 19.46 7.57
CA ASN A 103 0.42 20.07 8.37
C ASN A 103 0.10 19.25 9.62
N GLN A 104 0.00 17.92 9.53
CA GLN A 104 -0.24 17.03 10.66
C GLN A 104 0.85 17.18 11.74
N GLU A 105 2.11 17.14 11.32
CA GLU A 105 3.28 17.27 12.20
C GLU A 105 3.32 18.61 12.94
N THR A 106 2.73 19.64 12.33
CA THR A 106 2.69 21.00 12.87
C THR A 106 1.39 21.32 13.59
N GLY A 107 0.54 20.31 13.83
CA GLY A 107 -0.72 20.42 14.55
C GLY A 107 -1.84 21.14 13.78
N ARG A 108 -1.69 21.30 12.46
CA ARG A 108 -2.72 21.89 11.59
C ARG A 108 -3.72 20.82 11.17
N LYS A 109 -4.93 21.27 10.81
CA LYS A 109 -5.98 20.38 10.31
C LYS A 109 -5.58 19.76 8.98
N VAL A 110 -5.86 18.46 8.86
CA VAL A 110 -5.68 17.67 7.64
C VAL A 110 -7.07 17.33 7.07
N GLY A 111 -7.23 17.37 5.76
CA GLY A 111 -8.48 16.96 5.12
C GLY A 111 -8.75 15.46 5.31
N ALA A 112 -10.02 15.05 5.38
CA ALA A 112 -10.40 13.68 5.67
C ALA A 112 -9.72 12.64 4.75
N SER A 113 -9.78 12.83 3.43
CA SER A 113 -9.14 11.92 2.47
C SER A 113 -7.63 11.82 2.63
N ALA A 114 -6.96 12.92 2.98
CA ALA A 114 -5.52 12.90 3.27
C ALA A 114 -5.23 12.14 4.57
N ALA A 115 -6.06 12.32 5.61
CA ALA A 115 -5.93 11.61 6.87
C ALA A 115 -6.10 10.10 6.69
N GLU A 116 -7.04 9.65 5.85
CA GLU A 116 -7.23 8.24 5.50
C GLU A 116 -6.04 7.65 4.74
N ILE A 117 -5.46 8.39 3.78
CA ILE A 117 -4.26 7.93 3.06
C ILE A 117 -3.06 7.83 4.02
N LEU A 118 -2.90 8.80 4.93
CA LEU A 118 -1.85 8.75 5.96
C LEU A 118 -2.06 7.55 6.90
N ALA A 119 -3.29 7.24 7.29
CA ALA A 119 -3.61 6.05 8.08
C ALA A 119 -3.28 4.74 7.33
N ASN A 120 -3.48 4.70 6.00
CA ASN A 120 -3.05 3.56 5.19
C ASN A 120 -1.51 3.44 5.14
N ILE A 121 -0.77 4.56 5.08
CA ILE A 121 0.71 4.54 5.17
C ILE A 121 1.14 3.95 6.51
N ASP A 122 0.51 4.37 7.61
CA ASP A 122 0.78 3.88 8.96
C ASP A 122 0.48 2.37 9.07
N ALA A 123 -0.63 1.90 8.47
CA ALA A 123 -1.01 0.48 8.45
C ALA A 123 -0.05 -0.40 7.63
N MET A 124 0.44 0.11 6.49
CA MET A 124 1.46 -0.55 5.66
C MET A 124 2.81 -0.65 6.39
N GLN A 125 3.22 0.40 7.11
CA GLN A 125 4.42 0.37 7.95
C GLN A 125 4.30 -0.68 9.06
N LEU A 126 3.19 -0.66 9.80
CA LEU A 126 2.90 -1.66 10.84
C LEU A 126 2.95 -3.08 10.27
N SER A 127 2.43 -3.29 9.07
CA SER A 127 2.41 -4.60 8.40
C SER A 127 3.83 -5.13 8.14
N ILE A 128 4.73 -4.29 7.64
CA ILE A 128 6.13 -4.66 7.37
C ILE A 128 6.90 -4.91 8.67
N GLU A 129 6.71 -4.06 9.68
CA GLU A 129 7.35 -4.21 10.99
C GLU A 129 6.94 -5.52 11.65
N ARG A 130 5.63 -5.80 11.69
CA ARG A 130 5.12 -7.06 12.26
C ARG A 130 5.56 -8.28 11.46
N ALA A 131 5.63 -8.20 10.13
CA ALA A 131 6.05 -9.33 9.31
C ALA A 131 7.45 -9.85 9.67
N ALA A 132 8.34 -8.99 10.18
CA ALA A 132 9.66 -9.36 10.66
C ALA A 132 9.63 -10.15 11.99
N ASP A 133 8.64 -9.88 12.84
CA ASP A 133 8.57 -10.42 14.21
C ASP A 133 7.59 -11.60 14.36
N LEU A 134 6.65 -11.75 13.43
CA LEU A 134 5.63 -12.78 13.50
C LEU A 134 6.24 -14.17 13.29
N ARG A 135 5.96 -15.12 14.19
CA ARG A 135 6.23 -16.55 13.96
C ARG A 135 5.19 -17.21 13.04
N GLY A 136 4.05 -16.57 12.85
CA GLY A 136 2.95 -16.92 11.95
C GLY A 136 1.92 -15.79 11.94
N VAL A 137 1.00 -15.78 10.97
CA VAL A 137 -0.09 -14.80 10.90
C VAL A 137 -1.31 -15.37 11.60
N ARG A 138 -2.02 -14.54 12.37
CA ARG A 138 -3.28 -14.90 13.06
C ARG A 138 -4.37 -13.89 12.70
N PRO A 139 -5.66 -14.23 12.90
CA PRO A 139 -6.75 -13.29 12.59
C PRO A 139 -6.63 -11.93 13.28
N VAL A 140 -6.05 -11.88 14.49
CA VAL A 140 -5.79 -10.63 15.22
C VAL A 140 -4.83 -9.69 14.49
N ASP A 141 -3.92 -10.20 13.67
CA ASP A 141 -2.99 -9.37 12.91
C ASP A 141 -3.73 -8.58 11.82
N PHE A 142 -4.76 -9.18 11.19
CA PHE A 142 -5.64 -8.45 10.28
C PHE A 142 -6.44 -7.36 11.01
N LEU A 143 -6.93 -7.64 12.22
CA LEU A 143 -7.65 -6.65 13.03
C LEU A 143 -6.75 -5.47 13.39
N ASP A 144 -5.48 -5.72 13.72
CA ASP A 144 -4.55 -4.68 14.11
C ASP A 144 -4.16 -3.78 12.93
N ILE A 145 -3.90 -4.37 11.76
CA ILE A 145 -3.68 -3.62 10.51
C ILE A 145 -4.92 -2.80 10.15
N HIS A 146 -6.10 -3.44 10.16
CA HIS A 146 -7.36 -2.78 9.83
C HIS A 146 -7.71 -1.65 10.81
N ARG A 147 -7.33 -1.79 12.10
CA ARG A 147 -7.56 -0.74 13.10
C ARG A 147 -6.79 0.52 12.77
N VAL A 148 -5.50 0.41 12.45
CA VAL A 148 -4.68 1.56 12.07
C VAL A 148 -5.18 2.15 10.76
N LEU A 149 -5.52 1.31 9.79
CA LEU A 149 -6.04 1.73 8.49
C LEU A 149 -7.30 2.60 8.60
N MET A 150 -8.25 2.20 9.45
CA MET A 150 -9.56 2.83 9.56
C MET A 150 -9.66 3.88 10.67
N GLU A 151 -8.62 4.08 11.48
CA GLU A 151 -8.63 4.99 12.64
C GLU A 151 -9.06 6.42 12.28
N ARG A 152 -8.73 6.86 11.05
CA ARG A 152 -9.01 8.22 10.55
C ARG A 152 -10.11 8.28 9.51
N ALA A 153 -10.80 7.16 9.26
CA ALA A 153 -11.90 7.10 8.31
C ALA A 153 -13.20 7.66 8.92
N PRO A 154 -14.15 8.17 8.11
CA PRO A 154 -15.44 8.66 8.59
C PRO A 154 -16.23 7.66 9.43
N ASN A 155 -16.05 6.36 9.14
CA ASN A 155 -16.63 5.20 9.80
C ASN A 155 -15.64 4.52 10.78
N SER A 156 -14.78 5.27 11.45
CA SER A 156 -13.74 4.72 12.36
C SER A 156 -14.26 3.76 13.46
N GLU A 157 -15.56 3.75 13.76
CA GLU A 157 -16.19 2.82 14.70
C GLU A 157 -16.08 1.34 14.28
N ILE A 158 -15.89 1.04 13.00
CA ILE A 158 -15.68 -0.34 12.51
C ILE A 158 -14.20 -0.77 12.55
N ALA A 159 -13.30 0.14 12.93
CA ALA A 159 -11.86 -0.11 12.90
C ALA A 159 -11.50 -1.32 13.77
N GLY A 160 -10.73 -2.25 13.18
CA GLY A 160 -10.28 -3.48 13.84
C GLY A 160 -11.40 -4.43 14.29
N GLN A 161 -12.52 -4.49 13.57
CA GLN A 161 -13.62 -5.42 13.82
C GLN A 161 -14.04 -6.15 12.55
N PHE A 162 -14.17 -7.48 12.62
CA PHE A 162 -14.80 -8.25 11.53
C PHE A 162 -16.28 -7.89 11.41
N ARG A 163 -16.82 -7.97 10.19
CA ARG A 163 -18.23 -7.67 9.94
C ARG A 163 -19.14 -8.69 10.63
N SER A 164 -20.24 -8.20 11.17
CA SER A 164 -21.35 -9.01 11.69
C SER A 164 -22.55 -9.03 10.75
N SER A 165 -22.49 -8.28 9.64
CA SER A 165 -23.53 -8.18 8.62
C SER A 165 -22.97 -8.51 7.24
N GLN A 166 -23.84 -8.94 6.34
CA GLN A 166 -23.44 -9.27 4.98
C GLN A 166 -23.06 -7.99 4.21
N ASN A 167 -21.87 -7.99 3.61
CA ASN A 167 -21.40 -7.00 2.66
C ASN A 167 -21.48 -7.56 1.23
N TRP A 168 -21.23 -6.72 0.23
CA TRP A 168 -21.23 -7.10 -1.18
C TRP A 168 -20.38 -6.14 -2.01
N ILE A 169 -20.02 -6.56 -3.23
CA ILE A 169 -19.18 -5.82 -4.15
C ILE A 169 -19.97 -5.49 -5.41
N GLY A 170 -20.01 -4.20 -5.77
CA GLY A 170 -20.76 -3.69 -6.91
C GLY A 170 -22.28 -3.71 -6.70
N GLY A 171 -23.03 -3.19 -7.68
CA GLY A 171 -24.49 -3.08 -7.58
C GLY A 171 -24.93 -1.76 -6.97
N ASN A 172 -25.53 -1.80 -5.77
CA ASN A 172 -26.13 -0.64 -5.10
C ASN A 172 -25.72 -0.58 -3.61
N ASP A 173 -25.97 0.53 -2.92
CA ASP A 173 -25.52 0.72 -1.52
C ASP A 173 -26.51 0.24 -0.45
N TYR A 174 -27.62 -0.41 -0.85
CA TYR A 174 -28.74 -0.68 0.05
C TYR A 174 -28.95 -2.17 0.35
N ASN A 175 -28.65 -3.05 -0.60
CA ASN A 175 -28.81 -4.50 -0.45
C ASN A 175 -27.92 -5.27 -1.45
N PRO A 176 -27.64 -6.57 -1.21
CA PRO A 176 -26.79 -7.39 -2.07
C PRO A 176 -27.44 -7.76 -3.42
N CYS A 177 -28.68 -7.35 -3.68
CA CYS A 177 -29.43 -7.80 -4.84
C CYS A 177 -28.98 -7.03 -6.09
N GLY A 178 -28.45 -7.77 -7.06
CA GLY A 178 -27.76 -7.21 -8.22
C GLY A 178 -26.32 -6.79 -7.95
N ALA A 179 -25.74 -7.20 -6.82
CA ALA A 179 -24.30 -7.08 -6.60
C ALA A 179 -23.53 -7.93 -7.63
N ALA A 180 -22.34 -7.46 -8.02
CA ALA A 180 -21.47 -8.21 -8.91
C ALA A 180 -20.87 -9.44 -8.20
N PHE A 181 -20.67 -9.34 -6.89
CA PHE A 181 -20.21 -10.44 -6.06
C PHE A 181 -20.71 -10.27 -4.62
N VAL A 182 -21.14 -11.36 -4.00
CA VAL A 182 -21.49 -11.40 -2.58
C VAL A 182 -20.53 -12.36 -1.86
N PRO A 183 -19.65 -11.83 -0.98
CA PRO A 183 -18.73 -12.63 -0.17
C PRO A 183 -19.45 -13.62 0.77
N PRO A 184 -18.71 -14.51 1.46
CA PRO A 184 -19.29 -15.49 2.38
C PRO A 184 -20.23 -14.86 3.41
N PRO A 185 -21.20 -15.61 3.95
CA PRO A 185 -21.92 -15.18 5.14
C PRO A 185 -20.98 -14.85 6.31
N PRO A 186 -21.31 -13.87 7.19
CA PRO A 186 -20.44 -13.46 8.30
C PRO A 186 -19.98 -14.60 9.21
N GLU A 187 -20.80 -15.62 9.39
CA GLU A 187 -20.52 -16.82 10.20
C GLU A 187 -19.37 -17.68 9.65
N GLU A 188 -19.06 -17.58 8.35
CA GLU A 188 -17.95 -18.32 7.72
C GLU A 188 -16.61 -17.58 7.86
N VAL A 189 -16.62 -16.28 8.19
CA VAL A 189 -15.42 -15.41 8.16
C VAL A 189 -14.33 -15.93 9.09
N ALA A 190 -14.66 -16.27 10.34
CA ALA A 190 -13.67 -16.72 11.32
C ALA A 190 -12.93 -17.98 10.84
N ARG A 191 -13.68 -18.99 10.39
CA ARG A 191 -13.13 -20.25 9.88
C ARG A 191 -12.24 -20.05 8.65
N LEU A 192 -12.68 -19.19 7.72
CA LEU A 192 -11.93 -18.90 6.49
C LEU A 192 -10.65 -18.09 6.76
N LEU A 193 -10.65 -17.21 7.76
CA LEU A 193 -9.45 -16.49 8.16
C LEU A 193 -8.45 -17.37 8.89
N ASP A 194 -8.93 -18.30 9.73
CA ASP A 194 -8.05 -19.29 10.37
C ASP A 194 -7.33 -20.16 9.32
N ASP A 195 -8.08 -20.61 8.31
CA ASP A 195 -7.52 -21.32 7.15
C ASP A 195 -6.52 -20.47 6.35
N LEU A 196 -6.87 -19.22 6.03
CA LEU A 196 -5.94 -18.31 5.35
C LEU A 196 -4.66 -18.07 6.17
N CYS A 197 -4.77 -17.95 7.49
CA CYS A 197 -3.63 -17.85 8.39
C CYS A 197 -2.74 -19.09 8.36
N ALA A 198 -3.34 -20.29 8.33
CA ALA A 198 -2.61 -21.55 8.17
C ALA A 198 -1.88 -21.59 6.81
N PHE A 199 -2.55 -21.20 5.73
CA PHE A 199 -1.97 -21.12 4.38
C PHE A 199 -0.77 -20.15 4.31
N VAL A 200 -0.87 -18.97 4.94
CA VAL A 200 0.25 -18.01 5.02
C VAL A 200 1.40 -18.53 5.89
N GLY A 201 1.10 -19.45 6.82
CA GLY A 201 2.09 -20.12 7.66
C GLY A 201 2.89 -21.19 6.93
N ASP A 202 2.32 -21.83 5.90
CA ASP A 202 3.02 -22.80 5.05
C ASP A 202 4.04 -22.11 4.15
N VAL A 203 5.20 -22.72 3.92
CA VAL A 203 6.29 -22.17 3.10
C VAL A 203 6.63 -23.03 1.88
N THR A 204 5.75 -23.97 1.52
CA THR A 204 5.91 -24.88 0.38
C THR A 204 5.84 -24.16 -0.98
N LEU A 205 4.91 -23.21 -1.14
CA LEU A 205 4.73 -22.47 -2.39
C LEU A 205 5.82 -21.40 -2.58
N PRO A 206 6.13 -21.02 -3.85
CA PRO A 206 6.92 -19.83 -4.14
C PRO A 206 6.34 -18.59 -3.44
N PRO A 207 7.18 -17.73 -2.82
CA PRO A 207 6.73 -16.56 -2.06
C PRO A 207 5.73 -15.68 -2.79
N LEU A 208 5.97 -15.39 -4.07
CA LEU A 208 5.11 -14.49 -4.83
C LEU A 208 3.76 -15.14 -5.17
N MET A 209 3.77 -16.43 -5.49
CA MET A 209 2.55 -17.21 -5.72
C MET A 209 1.69 -17.28 -4.45
N GLN A 210 2.31 -17.51 -3.30
CA GLN A 210 1.62 -17.49 -2.02
C GLN A 210 0.98 -16.13 -1.74
N ALA A 211 1.71 -15.03 -1.96
CA ALA A 211 1.18 -13.68 -1.78
C ALA A 211 -0.02 -13.41 -2.68
N ALA A 212 0.04 -13.84 -3.95
CA ALA A 212 -1.06 -13.72 -4.90
C ALA A 212 -2.31 -14.48 -4.41
N ILE A 213 -2.17 -15.75 -4.03
CA ILE A 213 -3.30 -16.58 -3.57
C ILE A 213 -3.87 -16.04 -2.25
N ALA A 214 -3.01 -15.68 -1.30
CA ALA A 214 -3.44 -15.13 -0.02
C ALA A 214 -4.23 -13.83 -0.20
N HIS A 215 -3.77 -12.96 -1.10
CA HIS A 215 -4.48 -11.72 -1.43
C HIS A 215 -5.86 -12.00 -2.04
N ALA A 216 -5.95 -12.84 -3.07
CA ALA A 216 -7.22 -13.12 -3.71
C ALA A 216 -8.21 -13.87 -2.79
N GLN A 217 -7.70 -14.74 -1.91
CA GLN A 217 -8.52 -15.39 -0.90
C GLN A 217 -9.04 -14.38 0.12
N PHE A 218 -8.19 -13.49 0.64
CA PHE A 218 -8.61 -12.43 1.55
C PHE A 218 -9.69 -11.53 0.93
N GLU A 219 -9.50 -11.09 -0.32
CA GLU A 219 -10.47 -10.29 -1.06
C GLU A 219 -11.79 -11.03 -1.32
N THR A 220 -11.74 -12.36 -1.41
CA THR A 220 -12.92 -13.22 -1.60
C THR A 220 -13.69 -13.42 -0.29
N VAL A 221 -12.99 -13.59 0.85
CA VAL A 221 -13.60 -13.65 2.19
C VAL A 221 -14.23 -12.30 2.58
N HIS A 222 -13.57 -11.20 2.21
CA HIS A 222 -14.01 -9.83 2.43
C HIS A 222 -14.46 -9.59 3.89
N PRO A 223 -13.56 -9.81 4.88
CA PRO A 223 -13.92 -9.98 6.29
C PRO A 223 -14.38 -8.69 7.00
N PHE A 224 -14.11 -7.53 6.44
CA PHE A 224 -14.41 -6.23 7.03
C PHE A 224 -15.61 -5.56 6.36
N ALA A 225 -16.27 -4.63 7.06
CA ALA A 225 -17.36 -3.85 6.47
C ALA A 225 -16.85 -2.86 5.40
N ASP A 226 -15.63 -2.36 5.55
CA ASP A 226 -14.89 -1.51 4.61
C ASP A 226 -13.39 -1.78 4.80
N GLY A 227 -12.51 -1.22 3.96
CA GLY A 227 -11.06 -1.33 4.13
C GLY A 227 -10.46 -2.68 3.70
N ASN A 228 -11.26 -3.59 3.12
CA ASN A 228 -10.81 -4.90 2.65
C ASN A 228 -9.66 -4.79 1.64
N GLY A 229 -9.85 -4.05 0.54
CA GLY A 229 -8.83 -3.90 -0.50
C GLY A 229 -7.47 -3.43 0.03
N ARG A 230 -7.48 -2.40 0.88
CA ARG A 230 -6.27 -1.82 1.48
C ARG A 230 -5.61 -2.81 2.46
N THR A 231 -6.40 -3.52 3.25
CA THR A 231 -5.90 -4.57 4.17
C THR A 231 -5.34 -5.78 3.41
N GLY A 232 -5.99 -6.20 2.33
CA GLY A 232 -5.54 -7.30 1.47
C GLY A 232 -4.20 -7.00 0.78
N ARG A 233 -3.99 -5.75 0.36
CA ARG A 233 -2.70 -5.30 -0.20
C ARG A 233 -1.62 -5.14 0.88
N ALA A 234 -1.99 -4.78 2.10
CA ALA A 234 -1.08 -4.83 3.24
C ALA A 234 -0.64 -6.29 3.55
N LEU A 235 -1.55 -7.27 3.45
CA LEU A 235 -1.23 -8.70 3.58
C LEU A 235 -0.22 -9.16 2.52
N VAL A 236 -0.30 -8.68 1.28
CA VAL A 236 0.74 -8.95 0.27
C VAL A 236 2.11 -8.58 0.81
N GLN A 237 2.27 -7.37 1.35
CA GLN A 237 3.55 -6.92 1.89
C GLN A 237 4.01 -7.76 3.09
N VAL A 238 3.09 -8.20 3.95
CA VAL A 238 3.39 -9.13 5.05
C VAL A 238 3.99 -10.43 4.52
N VAL A 239 3.34 -11.06 3.52
CA VAL A 239 3.81 -12.34 2.95
C VAL A 239 5.19 -12.16 2.31
N LEU A 240 5.36 -11.16 1.44
CA LEU A 240 6.63 -10.94 0.74
C LEU A 240 7.78 -10.66 1.72
N ARG A 241 7.54 -9.84 2.76
CA ARG A 241 8.54 -9.51 3.79
C ARG A 241 8.91 -10.72 4.63
N ARG A 242 7.90 -11.47 5.11
CA ARG A 242 8.08 -12.68 5.93
C ARG A 242 8.85 -13.76 5.18
N ARG A 243 8.59 -13.92 3.88
CA ARG A 243 9.27 -14.89 3.02
C ARG A 243 10.66 -14.43 2.55
N GLY A 244 11.10 -13.23 2.98
CA GLY A 244 12.44 -12.71 2.71
C GLY A 244 12.64 -12.15 1.30
N LEU A 245 11.57 -11.99 0.51
CA LEU A 245 11.66 -11.50 -0.87
C LEU A 245 11.87 -9.97 -0.91
N THR A 246 11.35 -9.24 0.08
CA THR A 246 11.47 -7.77 0.19
C THR A 246 12.20 -7.34 1.47
N PRO A 247 13.51 -7.63 1.62
CA PRO A 247 14.26 -7.36 2.85
C PRO A 247 14.41 -5.87 3.18
N ALA A 248 14.40 -5.00 2.16
CA ALA A 248 14.49 -3.54 2.36
C ALA A 248 13.46 -2.79 1.52
N PHE A 249 13.43 -3.02 0.22
CA PHE A 249 12.60 -2.28 -0.75
C PHE A 249 11.40 -3.11 -1.17
N VAL A 250 10.22 -2.51 -1.09
CA VAL A 250 8.97 -3.10 -1.59
C VAL A 250 8.67 -2.57 -3.00
N PRO A 251 8.29 -3.45 -3.94
CA PRO A 251 7.75 -2.98 -5.21
C PRO A 251 6.38 -2.33 -4.97
N PRO A 252 6.10 -1.15 -5.56
CA PRO A 252 4.80 -0.50 -5.45
C PRO A 252 3.79 -1.15 -6.41
N ILE A 253 3.42 -2.41 -6.14
CA ILE A 253 2.52 -3.25 -6.96
C ILE A 253 1.19 -2.53 -7.22
N SER A 254 0.66 -1.83 -6.22
CA SER A 254 -0.58 -1.08 -6.32
C SER A 254 -0.56 -0.01 -7.39
N VAL A 255 0.61 0.53 -7.76
CA VAL A 255 0.72 1.49 -8.87
C VAL A 255 0.30 0.84 -10.17
N VAL A 256 0.74 -0.39 -10.43
CA VAL A 256 0.39 -1.12 -11.65
C VAL A 256 -1.07 -1.58 -11.60
N LEU A 257 -1.54 -2.08 -10.46
CA LEU A 257 -2.93 -2.50 -10.27
C LEU A 257 -3.92 -1.32 -10.43
N ALA A 258 -3.54 -0.12 -9.98
CA ALA A 258 -4.37 1.08 -10.09
C ALA A 258 -4.50 1.63 -11.51
N ARG A 259 -3.52 1.35 -12.40
CA ARG A 259 -3.59 1.80 -13.80
C ARG A 259 -4.64 1.05 -14.61
N ASP A 260 -4.84 -0.23 -14.32
CA ASP A 260 -5.88 -1.06 -14.96
C ASP A 260 -6.67 -1.81 -13.88
N LYS A 261 -7.49 -1.04 -13.15
CA LYS A 261 -8.36 -1.56 -12.09
C LYS A 261 -9.29 -2.66 -12.62
N ASP A 262 -9.77 -2.53 -13.85
CA ASP A 262 -10.67 -3.52 -14.43
C ASP A 262 -9.94 -4.85 -14.68
N ARG A 263 -8.69 -4.83 -15.15
CA ARG A 263 -7.86 -6.04 -15.27
C ARG A 263 -7.60 -6.68 -13.92
N TYR A 264 -7.28 -5.88 -12.90
CA TYR A 264 -7.12 -6.39 -11.53
C TYR A 264 -8.39 -7.09 -11.02
N LEU A 265 -9.56 -6.44 -11.16
CA LEU A 265 -10.85 -7.04 -10.77
C LEU A 265 -11.19 -8.30 -11.56
N ARG A 266 -10.92 -8.33 -12.88
CA ARG A 266 -11.07 -9.53 -13.70
C ARG A 266 -10.17 -10.67 -13.22
N GLY A 267 -8.95 -10.36 -12.77
CA GLY A 267 -8.03 -11.32 -12.18
C GLY A 267 -8.58 -11.95 -10.89
N LEU A 268 -9.14 -11.14 -9.99
CA LEU A 268 -9.81 -11.64 -8.78
C LEU A 268 -11.03 -12.51 -9.11
N THR A 269 -11.80 -12.13 -10.14
CA THR A 269 -12.90 -12.96 -10.64
C THR A 269 -12.39 -14.28 -11.22
N ALA A 270 -11.31 -14.27 -11.99
CA ALA A 270 -10.67 -15.49 -12.51
C ALA A 270 -10.23 -16.43 -11.37
N PHE A 271 -9.66 -15.88 -10.30
CA PHE A 271 -9.35 -16.65 -9.10
C PHE A 271 -10.59 -17.34 -8.53
N ARG A 272 -11.72 -16.62 -8.40
CA ARG A 272 -13.00 -17.18 -7.92
C ARG A 272 -13.58 -18.26 -8.86
N GLU A 273 -13.26 -18.22 -10.15
CA GLU A 273 -13.75 -19.16 -11.18
C GLU A 273 -12.82 -20.37 -11.44
N ASP A 274 -11.83 -20.61 -10.59
CA ASP A 274 -10.89 -21.76 -10.72
C ASP A 274 -9.83 -21.61 -11.79
N ARG A 275 -9.57 -20.35 -12.14
CA ARG A 275 -8.49 -19.94 -13.03
C ARG A 275 -7.36 -19.31 -12.22
N VAL A 276 -6.87 -20.05 -11.21
CA VAL A 276 -5.82 -19.58 -10.27
C VAL A 276 -4.54 -19.20 -11.01
N SER A 277 -4.15 -19.98 -12.02
CA SER A 277 -2.95 -19.70 -12.83
C SER A 277 -3.02 -18.35 -13.53
N GLU A 278 -4.19 -17.95 -14.06
CA GLU A 278 -4.36 -16.64 -14.71
C GLU A 278 -4.23 -15.48 -13.72
N TRP A 279 -4.76 -15.66 -12.50
CA TRP A 279 -4.58 -14.68 -11.43
C TRP A 279 -3.10 -14.55 -11.02
N VAL A 280 -2.43 -15.68 -10.80
CA VAL A 280 -1.01 -15.71 -10.41
C VAL A 280 -0.14 -15.07 -11.50
N GLU A 281 -0.40 -15.38 -12.78
CA GLU A 281 0.32 -14.79 -13.91
C GLU A 281 0.13 -13.27 -13.97
N LEU A 282 -1.11 -12.79 -13.86
CA LEU A 282 -1.43 -11.36 -13.85
C LEU A 282 -0.75 -10.64 -12.69
N PHE A 283 -0.84 -11.21 -11.48
CA PHE A 283 -0.25 -10.63 -10.28
C PHE A 283 1.28 -10.61 -10.36
N ALA A 284 1.89 -11.70 -10.85
CA ALA A 284 3.34 -11.78 -11.03
C ALA A 284 3.84 -10.79 -12.08
N ALA A 285 3.16 -10.69 -13.24
CA ALA A 285 3.51 -9.70 -14.26
C ALA A 285 3.41 -8.26 -13.73
N ALA A 286 2.33 -7.93 -12.99
CA ALA A 286 2.18 -6.62 -12.37
C ALA A 286 3.28 -6.34 -11.33
N THR A 287 3.70 -7.37 -10.59
CA THR A 287 4.78 -7.28 -9.61
C THR A 287 6.14 -7.06 -10.27
N ALA A 288 6.43 -7.77 -11.37
CA ALA A 288 7.65 -7.59 -12.15
C ALA A 288 7.74 -6.15 -12.70
N GLU A 289 6.65 -5.65 -13.28
CA GLU A 289 6.58 -4.27 -13.78
C GLU A 289 6.80 -3.26 -12.66
N ALA A 290 6.16 -3.44 -11.50
CA ALA A 290 6.31 -2.57 -10.34
C ALA A 290 7.74 -2.56 -9.80
N ALA A 291 8.40 -3.71 -9.73
CA ALA A 291 9.79 -3.81 -9.30
C ALA A 291 10.75 -3.09 -10.27
N GLN A 292 10.54 -3.25 -11.58
CA GLN A 292 11.34 -2.55 -12.60
C GLN A 292 11.12 -1.04 -12.59
N LEU A 293 9.88 -0.59 -12.37
CA LEU A 293 9.56 0.83 -12.19
C LEU A 293 10.28 1.41 -10.97
N ALA A 294 10.24 0.70 -9.83
CA ALA A 294 10.93 1.09 -8.62
C ALA A 294 12.45 1.15 -8.81
N ALA A 295 13.04 0.21 -9.55
CA ALA A 295 14.48 0.19 -9.81
C ALA A 295 14.93 1.39 -10.66
N ARG A 296 14.17 1.73 -11.72
CA ARG A 296 14.43 2.95 -12.52
C ARG A 296 14.31 4.21 -11.69
N TYR A 297 13.25 4.29 -10.88
CA TYR A 297 13.02 5.40 -9.97
C TYR A 297 14.16 5.57 -8.96
N ALA A 298 14.68 4.47 -8.42
CA ALA A 298 15.84 4.47 -7.55
C ALA A 298 17.09 5.05 -8.23
N GLY A 299 17.31 4.71 -9.50
CA GLY A 299 18.35 5.30 -10.34
C GLY A 299 18.23 6.81 -10.45
N TRP A 300 17.05 7.32 -10.85
CA TRP A 300 16.83 8.78 -10.97
C TRP A 300 16.96 9.52 -9.65
N VAL A 301 16.51 8.94 -8.54
CA VAL A 301 16.71 9.53 -7.21
C VAL A 301 18.20 9.60 -6.87
N GLY A 302 18.99 8.57 -7.20
CA GLY A 302 20.44 8.60 -7.02
C GLY A 302 21.11 9.71 -7.82
N GLU A 303 20.75 9.87 -9.11
CA GLU A 303 21.23 10.94 -9.98
C GLU A 303 20.83 12.33 -9.47
N LEU A 304 19.60 12.47 -8.98
CA LEU A 304 19.10 13.72 -8.38
C LEU A 304 19.86 14.07 -7.10
N GLN A 305 20.17 13.07 -6.26
CA GLN A 305 20.98 13.30 -5.07
C GLN A 305 22.40 13.77 -5.41
N GLU A 306 23.04 13.20 -6.43
CA GLU A 306 24.36 13.67 -6.87
C GLU A 306 24.29 15.10 -7.45
N THR A 307 23.24 15.41 -8.21
CA THR A 307 22.96 16.77 -8.71
C THR A 307 22.84 17.76 -7.53
N TRP A 308 22.09 17.41 -6.49
CA TRP A 308 22.00 18.26 -5.29
C TRP A 308 23.36 18.41 -4.59
N ARG A 309 24.17 17.35 -4.54
CA ARG A 309 25.50 17.43 -3.94
C ARG A 309 26.40 18.39 -4.69
N GLU A 310 26.39 18.33 -6.03
CA GLU A 310 27.15 19.24 -6.89
C GLU A 310 26.72 20.70 -6.69
N ARG A 311 25.42 20.99 -6.74
CA ARG A 311 24.88 22.34 -6.46
C ARG A 311 25.35 22.88 -5.10
N LEU A 312 25.34 22.04 -4.07
CA LEU A 312 25.80 22.44 -2.74
C LEU A 312 27.33 22.69 -2.68
N ARG A 313 28.13 21.89 -3.40
CA ARG A 313 29.58 22.12 -3.51
C ARG A 313 29.87 23.45 -4.18
N GLU A 314 29.18 23.76 -5.28
CA GLU A 314 29.37 25.01 -6.03
C GLU A 314 28.94 26.25 -5.22
N HIS A 315 27.82 26.17 -4.49
CA HIS A 315 27.29 27.31 -3.73
C HIS A 315 28.07 27.61 -2.46
N ALA A 316 28.34 26.59 -1.63
CA ALA A 316 28.87 26.82 -0.27
C ALA A 316 30.11 25.99 0.08
N SER A 317 30.43 24.93 -0.67
CA SER A 317 31.53 23.99 -0.38
C SER A 317 31.66 23.62 1.12
N PRO A 318 30.58 23.16 1.77
CA PRO A 318 30.59 22.93 3.21
C PRO A 318 31.53 21.77 3.59
N ARG A 319 32.03 21.80 4.83
CA ARG A 319 32.88 20.73 5.40
C ARG A 319 32.21 19.35 5.25
N ALA A 320 33.02 18.30 5.15
CA ALA A 320 32.54 16.93 4.92
C ALA A 320 31.54 16.42 5.98
N ASP A 321 31.60 16.92 7.20
CA ASP A 321 30.74 16.53 8.32
C ASP A 321 29.48 17.41 8.49
N ALA A 322 29.28 18.38 7.59
CA ALA A 322 28.18 19.34 7.67
C ALA A 322 26.80 18.67 7.64
N ALA A 323 25.86 19.23 8.41
CA ALA A 323 24.49 18.75 8.48
C ALA A 323 23.78 18.79 7.12
N ALA A 324 24.19 19.66 6.19
CA ALA A 324 23.64 19.74 4.84
C ALA A 324 23.82 18.43 4.04
N TRP A 325 24.96 17.75 4.18
CA TRP A 325 25.18 16.44 3.55
C TRP A 325 24.28 15.34 4.13
N SER A 326 24.11 15.35 5.45
CA SER A 326 23.18 14.43 6.13
C SER A 326 21.74 14.72 5.73
N LEU A 327 21.39 15.99 5.51
CA LEU A 327 20.06 16.40 5.11
C LEU A 327 19.75 15.91 3.67
N ILE A 328 20.64 16.13 2.71
CA ILE A 328 20.53 15.59 1.33
C ILE A 328 20.30 14.06 1.34
N ALA A 329 20.99 13.34 2.24
CA ALA A 329 20.86 11.89 2.32
C ALA A 329 19.45 11.44 2.75
N VAL A 330 18.74 12.21 3.59
CA VAL A 330 17.40 11.83 4.09
C VAL A 330 16.25 12.37 3.24
N LEU A 331 16.49 13.33 2.33
CA LEU A 331 15.44 13.91 1.48
C LEU A 331 14.62 12.88 0.68
N PRO A 332 15.15 11.76 0.17
CA PRO A 332 14.32 10.75 -0.48
C PRO A 332 13.24 10.17 0.44
N ALA A 333 13.47 10.05 1.75
CA ALA A 333 12.44 9.62 2.70
C ALA A 333 11.46 10.74 3.09
N HIS A 334 11.82 11.99 2.81
CA HIS A 334 11.13 13.20 3.24
C HIS A 334 11.09 14.25 2.11
N PRO A 335 10.27 14.04 1.06
CA PRO A 335 10.20 14.97 -0.07
C PRO A 335 9.74 16.37 0.32
N VAL A 336 8.98 16.45 1.41
CA VAL A 336 8.71 17.68 2.14
C VAL A 336 9.27 17.51 3.55
N ILE A 337 10.04 18.48 4.01
CA ILE A 337 10.73 18.42 5.29
C ILE A 337 10.50 19.67 6.13
N THR A 338 10.40 19.46 7.45
CA THR A 338 10.33 20.52 8.46
C THR A 338 11.57 20.46 9.35
N VAL A 339 11.87 21.54 10.08
CA VAL A 339 13.02 21.55 11.02
C VAL A 339 12.94 20.41 12.05
N PRO A 340 11.80 20.14 12.71
CA PRO A 340 11.68 19.01 13.64
C PRO A 340 11.98 17.66 12.98
N VAL A 341 11.45 17.41 11.78
CA VAL A 341 11.69 16.18 11.03
C VAL A 341 13.16 16.06 10.64
N ALA A 342 13.78 17.11 10.12
CA ALA A 342 15.19 17.11 9.77
C ALA A 342 16.09 16.84 10.99
N VAL A 343 15.76 17.38 12.17
CA VAL A 343 16.47 17.07 13.42
C VAL A 343 16.34 15.59 13.77
N ALA A 344 15.12 15.03 13.73
CA ALA A 344 14.88 13.62 14.04
C ALA A 344 15.57 12.67 13.05
N ALA A 345 15.47 12.97 11.75
CA ALA A 345 16.01 12.13 10.68
C ALA A 345 17.54 12.17 10.58
N THR A 346 18.16 13.31 10.89
CA THR A 346 19.63 13.47 10.79
C THR A 346 20.36 13.28 12.11
N GLY A 347 19.65 13.33 13.25
CA GLY A 347 20.24 13.32 14.58
C GLY A 347 21.09 14.57 14.90
N ARG A 348 21.01 15.64 14.08
CA ARG A 348 21.79 16.87 14.24
C ARG A 348 21.06 17.89 15.10
N THR A 349 21.81 18.82 15.68
CA THR A 349 21.22 19.87 16.53
C THR A 349 20.35 20.82 15.71
N LYS A 350 19.31 21.38 16.34
CA LYS A 350 18.40 22.33 15.69
C LYS A 350 19.11 23.52 15.01
N PRO A 351 20.14 24.17 15.60
CA PRO A 351 20.90 25.22 14.92
C PRO A 351 21.64 24.72 13.68
N ALA A 352 22.27 23.55 13.74
CA ALA A 352 22.98 22.98 12.59
C ALA A 352 22.04 22.64 11.43
N VAL A 353 20.86 22.08 11.76
CA VAL A 353 19.79 21.81 10.78
C VAL A 353 19.24 23.10 10.17
N ALA A 354 19.00 24.13 10.97
CA ALA A 354 18.50 25.41 10.48
C ALA A 354 19.46 26.04 9.45
N ASN A 355 20.76 26.07 9.78
CA ASN A 355 21.79 26.57 8.87
C ASN A 355 21.91 25.70 7.60
N ALA A 356 21.80 24.38 7.75
CA ALA A 356 21.82 23.46 6.61
C ALA A 356 20.63 23.69 5.67
N ILE A 357 19.42 23.89 6.21
CA ILE A 357 18.23 24.20 5.40
C ILE A 357 18.43 25.51 4.63
N GLU A 358 18.98 26.54 5.26
CA GLU A 358 19.28 27.82 4.59
C GLU A 358 20.27 27.63 3.44
N GLN A 359 21.36 26.89 3.65
CA GLN A 359 22.32 26.57 2.57
C GLN A 359 21.67 25.79 1.41
N LEU A 360 20.81 24.82 1.71
CA LEU A 360 20.11 24.06 0.67
C LEU A 360 19.04 24.91 -0.04
N GLU A 361 18.39 25.84 0.65
CA GLU A 361 17.44 26.80 0.06
C GLU A 361 18.16 27.74 -0.91
N GLU A 362 19.31 28.31 -0.51
CA GLU A 362 20.13 29.16 -1.38
C GLU A 362 20.73 28.41 -2.57
N ALA A 363 21.11 27.15 -2.39
CA ALA A 363 21.62 26.28 -3.46
C ALA A 363 20.51 25.77 -4.41
N GLY A 364 19.25 26.14 -4.20
CA GLY A 364 18.11 25.71 -5.02
C GLY A 364 17.79 24.21 -4.91
N ILE A 365 18.16 23.58 -3.80
CA ILE A 365 17.86 22.17 -3.50
C ILE A 365 16.55 22.06 -2.71
N LEU A 366 16.26 23.06 -1.88
CA LEU A 366 15.01 23.20 -1.14
C LEU A 366 14.25 24.43 -1.60
N SER A 367 12.93 24.31 -1.76
CA SER A 367 12.04 25.43 -2.02
C SER A 367 11.03 25.57 -0.89
N ARG A 368 10.79 26.79 -0.42
CA ARG A 368 9.85 27.04 0.68
C ARG A 368 8.41 26.85 0.21
N LEU A 369 7.63 26.02 0.93
CA LEU A 369 6.23 25.74 0.60
C LEU A 369 5.20 26.62 1.30
N THR A 370 5.61 27.28 2.39
CA THR A 370 4.73 28.07 3.24
C THR A 370 5.35 29.43 3.55
N ASP A 371 4.59 30.51 3.34
CA ASP A 371 5.02 31.87 3.72
C ASP A 371 4.89 32.17 5.22
N SER A 372 4.37 31.21 6.00
CA SER A 372 4.16 31.41 7.43
C SER A 372 5.49 31.47 8.20
N PRO A 373 5.68 32.45 9.11
CA PRO A 373 6.87 32.54 9.95
C PRO A 373 6.95 31.42 11.00
N ARG A 374 5.87 30.67 11.24
CA ARG A 374 5.84 29.48 12.10
C ARG A 374 5.50 28.25 11.27
N ASN A 375 6.10 27.11 11.64
CA ASN A 375 5.83 25.81 10.99
C ASN A 375 6.19 25.81 9.50
N ARG A 376 7.41 26.31 9.19
CA ARG A 376 7.96 26.31 7.82
C ARG A 376 8.21 24.88 7.35
N ALA A 377 7.82 24.62 6.10
CA ALA A 377 8.11 23.39 5.38
C ALA A 377 8.81 23.72 4.06
N TRP A 378 9.70 22.83 3.63
CA TRP A 378 10.46 22.94 2.39
C TRP A 378 10.26 21.69 1.56
N GLU A 379 10.17 21.86 0.25
CA GLU A 379 10.12 20.79 -0.75
C GLU A 379 11.49 20.57 -1.37
N ALA A 380 11.88 19.31 -1.54
CA ALA A 380 13.07 18.94 -2.28
C ALA A 380 12.86 19.09 -3.80
N ASP A 381 13.70 19.90 -4.44
CA ASP A 381 13.60 20.22 -5.87
C ASP A 381 13.66 18.97 -6.76
N GLY A 382 12.68 18.81 -7.65
CA GLY A 382 12.57 17.71 -8.61
C GLY A 382 12.12 16.35 -8.04
N LEU A 383 12.17 16.13 -6.72
CA LEU A 383 11.85 14.81 -6.15
C LEU A 383 10.36 14.46 -6.28
N LEU A 384 9.46 15.42 -6.03
CA LEU A 384 8.01 15.20 -6.20
C LEU A 384 7.65 14.92 -7.66
N ASP A 385 8.35 15.52 -8.62
CA ASP A 385 8.09 15.30 -10.04
C ASP A 385 8.44 13.86 -10.45
N LEU A 386 9.55 13.33 -9.92
CA LEU A 386 9.89 11.91 -10.09
C LEU A 386 8.80 11.00 -9.49
N ILE A 387 8.23 11.35 -8.32
CA ILE A 387 7.14 10.56 -7.70
C ILE A 387 5.91 10.55 -8.60
N VAL A 388 5.53 11.71 -9.14
CA VAL A 388 4.40 11.82 -10.07
C VAL A 388 4.64 10.96 -11.31
N GLY A 389 5.87 10.92 -11.84
CA GLY A 389 6.25 10.01 -12.94
C GLY A 389 6.05 8.54 -12.55
N LEU A 390 6.56 8.13 -11.38
CA LEU A 390 6.39 6.77 -10.86
C LEU A 390 4.91 6.38 -10.73
N GLU A 391 4.07 7.26 -10.17
CA GLU A 391 2.62 7.05 -10.02
C GLU A 391 1.89 6.95 -11.36
N ALA A 392 2.29 7.77 -12.34
CA ALA A 392 1.75 7.73 -13.70
C ALA A 392 2.21 6.50 -14.49
N GLY A 393 3.31 5.87 -14.07
CA GLY A 393 3.94 4.79 -14.81
C GLY A 393 4.73 5.18 -16.01
N VAL A 394 4.96 6.48 -16.15
CA VAL A 394 5.77 7.04 -17.19
C VAL A 394 7.13 7.29 -16.57
N ALA A 395 8.14 6.67 -17.16
CA ALA A 395 9.51 7.08 -16.88
C ALA A 395 9.65 8.56 -17.29
N ALA A 396 10.06 9.41 -16.34
CA ALA A 396 10.24 10.85 -16.60
C ALA A 396 11.21 11.09 -17.76
#